data_AF-A0A537K6Q1-F1
#
_entry.id   AF-A0A537K6Q1-F1
#
_cell.length_a   1.000
_cell.length_b   1.000
_cell.length_c   1.000
_cell.angle_alpha   90.00
_cell.angle_beta   90.00
_cell.angle_gamma   90.00
#
_symmetry.space_group_name_H-M   'P 1'
#
loop_
_entity.id
_entity.type
_entity.pdbx_description
1 polymer ?
#
loop_
_entity_poly.entity_id
_entity_poly.type
_entity_poly.pdbx_seq_one_letter_code
_entity_poly.pdbx_strand_id
1 'polypeptide(L)'
;MIATSDATKYDDPDKEEHIKARRDIFEKSLKEELDVDKYEDFELLKDGRYGDTALLQYKEKFTLKKLMSKAGKNYIFEVGKLIGDQIKLGQSELAGRQVEIWIPHARTIENNVSVRIPQGYTVEGLQDLNMNIDNESGSFISSAKVVPRDSVGDNDKLLISAKKIYKKNFDKKEAWPNYVAFLEPAYKFSQLKIVLKKK
;
A
#
# COMPACT_ATOMS: atom_id res chain seq x y z
N MET A 1 -36.92 21.41 -35.82
CA MET A 1 -35.67 21.02 -35.12
C MET A 1 -35.86 21.33 -33.66
N ILE A 2 -35.98 20.32 -32.79
CA ILE A 2 -36.14 20.53 -31.35
C ILE A 2 -34.74 20.41 -30.75
N ALA A 3 -34.23 21.51 -30.22
CA ALA A 3 -33.02 21.53 -29.42
C ALA A 3 -33.31 20.83 -28.09
N THR A 4 -32.71 19.66 -27.88
CA THR A 4 -32.70 19.00 -26.57
C THR A 4 -31.73 19.77 -25.66
N SER A 5 -32.27 20.72 -24.90
CA SER A 5 -31.53 21.34 -23.79
C SER A 5 -31.27 20.29 -22.72
N ASP A 6 -29.99 20.13 -22.37
CA ASP A 6 -29.44 19.20 -21.37
C ASP A 6 -29.80 19.64 -19.94
N ALA A 7 -31.10 19.75 -19.65
CA ALA A 7 -31.66 20.54 -18.53
C ALA A 7 -31.79 19.79 -17.18
N THR A 8 -30.99 18.75 -16.93
CA THR A 8 -31.07 18.00 -15.66
C THR A 8 -29.71 17.79 -14.97
N LYS A 9 -28.75 18.69 -15.14
CA LYS A 9 -27.60 18.73 -14.24
C LYS A 9 -28.02 19.42 -12.95
N TYR A 10 -28.17 18.64 -11.88
CA TYR A 10 -28.22 19.17 -10.51
C TYR A 10 -26.94 19.97 -10.27
N ASP A 11 -27.10 21.27 -10.00
CA ASP A 11 -26.01 22.13 -9.57
C ASP A 11 -25.91 22.01 -8.05
N ASP A 12 -24.85 21.35 -7.59
CA ASP A 12 -24.60 21.12 -6.19
C ASP A 12 -24.05 22.40 -5.56
N PRO A 13 -24.82 23.13 -4.72
CA PRO A 13 -24.42 24.42 -4.19
C PRO A 13 -23.18 24.32 -3.29
N ASP A 14 -22.93 23.13 -2.71
CA ASP A 14 -21.85 22.88 -1.76
C ASP A 14 -20.70 22.07 -2.40
N LYS A 15 -20.67 21.96 -3.74
CA LYS A 15 -19.71 21.15 -4.49
C LYS A 15 -18.26 21.43 -4.11
N GLU A 16 -17.88 22.70 -4.03
CA GLU A 16 -16.51 23.12 -3.67
C GLU A 16 -16.18 22.74 -2.22
N GLU A 17 -17.16 22.86 -1.31
CA GLU A 17 -17.00 22.42 0.08
C GLU A 17 -16.83 20.90 0.17
N HIS A 18 -17.62 20.13 -0.58
CA HIS A 18 -17.49 18.68 -0.64
C HIS A 18 -16.16 18.22 -1.25
N ILE A 19 -15.65 18.92 -2.28
CA ILE A 19 -14.33 18.65 -2.87
C ILE A 19 -13.24 18.91 -1.82
N LYS A 20 -13.32 20.04 -1.11
CA LYS A 20 -12.38 20.40 -0.06
C LYS A 20 -12.42 19.41 1.11
N ALA A 21 -13.61 19.09 1.63
CA ALA A 21 -13.79 18.15 2.72
C ALA A 21 -13.25 16.76 2.36
N ARG A 22 -13.47 16.30 1.12
CA ARG A 22 -12.89 15.06 0.62
C ARG A 22 -11.37 15.11 0.65
N ARG A 23 -10.77 16.16 0.09
CA ARG A 23 -9.32 16.36 0.09
C ARG A 23 -8.75 16.30 1.51
N ASP A 24 -9.39 16.99 2.46
CA ASP A 24 -8.94 17.06 3.85
C ASP A 24 -9.03 15.69 4.56
N ILE A 25 -10.07 14.89 4.29
CA ILE A 25 -10.23 13.54 4.84
C ILE A 25 -9.12 12.61 4.34
N PHE A 26 -8.84 12.60 3.03
CA PHE A 26 -7.80 11.74 2.45
C PHE A 26 -6.40 12.17 2.86
N GLU A 27 -6.12 13.48 2.89
CA GLU A 27 -4.85 14.00 3.39
C GLU A 27 -4.63 13.60 4.86
N LYS A 28 -5.68 13.70 5.70
CA LYS A 28 -5.61 13.26 7.10
C LYS A 28 -5.33 11.76 7.21
N SER A 29 -6.08 10.93 6.48
CA SER A 29 -5.88 9.48 6.47
C SER A 29 -4.45 9.11 6.06
N LEU A 30 -3.92 9.77 5.03
CA LEU A 30 -2.56 9.51 4.55
C LEU A 30 -1.49 9.91 5.58
N LYS A 31 -1.71 11.01 6.32
CA LYS A 31 -0.83 11.48 7.40
C LYS A 31 -0.81 10.57 8.63
N GLU A 32 -1.86 9.77 8.83
CA GLU A 32 -1.89 8.76 9.90
C GLU A 32 -0.97 7.57 9.58
N GLU A 33 -0.71 7.29 8.30
CA GLU A 33 0.10 6.15 7.85
C GLU A 33 1.53 6.55 7.42
N LEU A 34 1.70 7.74 6.82
CA LEU A 34 2.95 8.18 6.22
C LEU A 34 3.33 9.60 6.65
N ASP A 35 4.64 9.89 6.67
CA ASP A 35 5.17 11.24 6.95
C ASP A 35 5.00 12.13 5.72
N VAL A 36 3.77 12.56 5.44
CA VAL A 36 3.43 13.39 4.28
C VAL A 36 4.00 14.80 4.44
N ASP A 37 4.81 15.23 3.48
CA ASP A 37 5.31 16.61 3.40
C ASP A 37 4.24 17.54 2.82
N LYS A 38 3.74 17.19 1.63
CA LYS A 38 2.76 17.97 0.90
C LYS A 38 1.78 17.05 0.19
N TYR A 39 0.49 17.26 0.44
CA TYR A 39 -0.58 16.68 -0.36
C TYR A 39 -0.87 17.62 -1.52
N GLU A 40 -0.66 17.16 -2.76
CA GLU A 40 -0.73 18.02 -3.95
C GLU A 40 -2.09 17.91 -4.64
N ASP A 41 -2.53 16.69 -4.95
CA ASP A 41 -3.67 16.46 -5.82
C ASP A 41 -4.49 15.23 -5.42
N PHE A 42 -5.77 15.27 -5.75
CA PHE A 42 -6.73 14.19 -5.58
C PHE A 42 -7.69 14.16 -6.77
N GLU A 43 -7.81 13.00 -7.41
CA GLU A 43 -8.72 12.76 -8.53
C GLU A 43 -9.61 11.56 -8.22
N LEU A 44 -10.93 11.77 -8.08
CA LEU A 44 -11.89 10.67 -8.01
C LEU A 44 -12.18 10.16 -9.43
N LEU A 45 -11.89 8.89 -9.68
CA LEU A 45 -12.13 8.24 -10.98
C LEU A 45 -13.49 7.54 -11.00
N LYS A 46 -13.81 6.81 -9.93
CA LYS A 46 -15.07 6.07 -9.74
C LYS A 46 -15.45 6.08 -8.28
N ASP A 47 -16.72 6.33 -7.97
CA ASP A 47 -17.19 6.44 -6.59
C ASP A 47 -17.58 5.12 -5.93
N GLY A 48 -17.69 4.03 -6.70
CA GLY A 48 -18.03 2.72 -6.16
C GLY A 48 -19.51 2.50 -5.85
N ARG A 49 -20.41 3.43 -6.18
CA ARG A 49 -21.80 3.43 -5.67
C ARG A 49 -22.83 2.75 -6.57
N TYR A 50 -22.48 2.44 -7.82
CA TYR A 50 -23.39 1.79 -8.78
C TYR A 50 -22.89 0.38 -9.12
N GLY A 51 -23.82 -0.53 -9.42
CA GLY A 51 -23.50 -1.97 -9.56
C GLY A 51 -22.45 -2.28 -10.63
N ASP A 52 -22.45 -1.55 -11.74
CA ASP A 52 -21.48 -1.65 -12.84
C ASP A 52 -20.15 -0.93 -12.56
N THR A 53 -20.11 -0.06 -11.57
CA THR A 53 -18.93 0.73 -11.16
C THR A 53 -18.60 0.57 -9.68
N ALA A 54 -18.91 -0.59 -9.09
CA ALA A 54 -18.89 -0.86 -7.65
C ALA A 54 -17.50 -0.82 -6.97
N LEU A 55 -16.45 -0.43 -7.70
CA LEU A 55 -15.11 -0.25 -7.18
C LEU A 55 -14.78 1.24 -7.09
N LEU A 56 -14.56 1.72 -5.88
CA LEU A 56 -13.97 3.03 -5.63
C LEU A 56 -12.56 3.07 -6.24
N GLN A 57 -12.31 4.04 -7.11
CA GLN A 57 -11.02 4.26 -7.75
C GLN A 57 -10.68 5.74 -7.67
N TYR A 58 -9.47 6.06 -7.22
CA TYR A 58 -8.99 7.43 -7.13
C TYR A 58 -7.48 7.46 -7.33
N LYS A 59 -6.95 8.65 -7.62
CA LYS A 59 -5.52 8.94 -7.65
C LYS A 59 -5.20 10.04 -6.65
N GLU A 60 -4.01 9.96 -6.10
CA GLU A 60 -3.46 10.98 -5.22
C GLU A 60 -2.05 11.32 -5.66
N LYS A 61 -1.65 12.57 -5.47
CA LYS A 61 -0.29 13.04 -5.68
C LYS A 61 0.18 13.74 -4.41
N PHE A 62 1.30 13.29 -3.88
CA PHE A 62 1.87 13.84 -2.64
C PHE A 62 3.38 13.61 -2.58
N THR A 63 4.04 14.32 -1.68
CA THR A 63 5.45 14.13 -1.34
C THR A 63 5.59 13.60 0.08
N LEU A 64 6.60 12.75 0.31
CA LEU A 64 6.86 12.12 1.60
C LEU A 64 8.21 12.58 2.16
N LYS A 65 8.31 12.68 3.49
CA LYS A 65 9.56 12.82 4.23
C LYS A 65 10.06 11.46 4.70
N LYS A 66 11.34 11.43 5.10
CA LYS A 66 11.97 10.33 5.87
C LYS A 66 11.90 8.91 5.27
N LEU A 67 11.46 8.77 4.02
CA LEU A 67 11.48 7.47 3.32
C LEU A 67 12.88 7.12 2.78
N MET A 68 13.71 8.15 2.54
CA MET A 68 15.09 8.00 2.11
C MET A 68 16.05 8.70 3.07
N SER A 69 17.21 8.09 3.29
CA SER A 69 18.32 8.67 4.04
C SER A 69 19.63 8.49 3.28
N LYS A 70 20.57 9.43 3.44
CA LYS A 70 21.87 9.40 2.77
C LYS A 70 22.86 8.58 3.59
N ALA A 71 23.57 7.66 2.92
CA ALA A 71 24.65 6.85 3.49
C ALA A 71 25.90 7.02 2.62
N GLY A 72 26.69 8.07 2.90
CA GLY A 72 27.82 8.46 2.06
C GLY A 72 27.37 8.84 0.64
N LYS A 73 27.78 8.05 -0.36
CA LYS A 73 27.37 8.22 -1.77
C LYS A 73 26.09 7.45 -2.13
N ASN A 74 25.63 6.57 -1.23
CA ASN A 74 24.47 5.71 -1.41
C ASN A 74 23.24 6.31 -0.71
N TYR A 75 22.08 5.72 -0.98
CA TYR A 75 20.86 5.98 -0.22
C TYR A 75 20.33 4.71 0.41
N ILE A 76 19.81 4.83 1.62
CA ILE A 76 18.98 3.81 2.26
C ILE A 76 17.53 4.22 2.06
N PHE A 77 16.73 3.30 1.52
CA PHE A 77 15.33 3.51 1.19
C PHE A 77 14.46 2.56 2.01
N GLU A 78 13.57 3.11 2.83
CA GLU A 78 12.69 2.39 3.76
C GLU A 78 11.46 1.83 3.02
N VAL A 79 11.74 0.98 2.03
CA VAL A 79 10.74 0.50 1.07
C VAL A 79 9.61 -0.30 1.71
N GLY A 80 9.86 -0.96 2.84
CA GLY A 80 8.85 -1.69 3.60
C GLY A 80 7.68 -0.82 4.05
N LYS A 81 7.89 0.48 4.28
CA LYS A 81 6.83 1.41 4.70
C LYS A 81 5.75 1.63 3.62
N LEU A 82 6.04 1.33 2.35
CA LEU A 82 5.12 1.57 1.24
C LEU A 82 3.96 0.56 1.15
N ILE A 83 3.91 -0.45 2.02
CA ILE A 83 2.78 -1.39 2.10
C ILE A 83 1.82 -1.08 3.26
N GLY A 84 1.99 0.09 3.88
CA GLY A 84 1.26 0.52 5.06
C GLY A 84 1.67 -0.22 6.34
N ASP A 85 1.12 0.21 7.46
CA ASP A 85 1.41 -0.36 8.77
C ASP A 85 0.98 -1.82 8.87
N GLN A 86 1.80 -2.59 9.57
CA GLN A 86 1.59 -4.01 9.79
C GLN A 86 1.48 -4.31 11.29
N ILE A 87 0.69 -5.32 11.62
CA ILE A 87 0.43 -5.70 13.01
C ILE A 87 1.73 -6.25 13.61
N LYS A 88 2.28 -5.53 14.60
CA LYS A 88 3.33 -6.04 15.46
C LYS A 88 2.70 -6.86 16.59
N LEU A 89 2.94 -8.16 16.61
CA LEU A 89 2.43 -9.00 17.68
C LEU A 89 3.20 -8.76 18.99
N GLY A 90 2.47 -8.61 20.08
CA GLY A 90 3.04 -8.56 21.42
C GLY A 90 3.50 -9.93 21.92
N GLN A 91 4.26 -9.95 23.02
CA GLN A 91 4.76 -11.21 23.59
C GLN A 91 3.65 -12.17 24.01
N SER A 92 2.53 -11.64 24.52
CA SER A 92 1.35 -12.44 24.90
C SER A 92 0.68 -13.07 23.69
N GLU A 93 0.57 -12.34 22.58
CA GLU A 93 0.02 -12.85 21.33
C GLU A 93 0.93 -13.93 20.73
N LEU A 94 2.25 -13.74 20.77
CA LEU A 94 3.21 -14.75 20.31
C LEU A 94 3.17 -16.03 21.18
N ALA A 95 2.88 -15.90 22.48
CA ALA A 95 2.72 -17.06 23.37
C ALA A 95 1.43 -17.85 23.10
N GLY A 96 0.43 -17.25 22.44
CA GLY A 96 -0.82 -17.89 22.06
C GLY A 96 -2.06 -17.14 22.52
N ARG A 97 -3.22 -17.48 21.94
CA ARG A 97 -4.52 -16.88 22.27
C ARG A 97 -5.32 -17.75 23.23
N GLN A 98 -6.05 -17.11 24.14
CA GLN A 98 -7.00 -17.77 25.04
C GLN A 98 -8.42 -17.84 24.47
N VAL A 99 -8.71 -17.03 23.46
CA VAL A 99 -10.02 -16.90 22.82
C VAL A 99 -9.91 -17.11 21.32
N GLU A 100 -11.04 -17.49 20.72
CA GLU A 100 -11.18 -17.70 19.28
C GLU A 100 -10.81 -16.44 18.47
N ILE A 101 -10.62 -16.63 17.17
CA ILE A 101 -10.18 -15.57 16.26
C ILE A 101 -11.38 -15.10 15.46
N TRP A 102 -11.70 -13.82 15.59
CA TRP A 102 -12.74 -13.15 14.83
C TRP A 102 -12.15 -11.95 14.11
N ILE A 103 -12.37 -11.88 12.79
CA ILE A 103 -12.09 -10.70 11.97
C ILE A 103 -13.34 -10.30 11.18
N PRO A 104 -13.52 -9.03 10.81
CA PRO A 104 -14.80 -8.56 10.25
C PRO A 104 -15.22 -9.28 8.96
N HIS A 105 -14.27 -9.62 8.10
CA HIS A 105 -14.49 -10.31 6.83
C HIS A 105 -13.17 -10.90 6.31
N ALA A 106 -13.29 -11.90 5.44
CA ALA A 106 -12.18 -12.32 4.60
C ALA A 106 -11.79 -11.14 3.69
N ARG A 107 -10.50 -10.82 3.60
CA ARG A 107 -10.01 -9.66 2.86
C ARG A 107 -8.67 -9.92 2.24
N THR A 108 -8.44 -9.25 1.11
CA THR A 108 -7.16 -9.18 0.43
C THR A 108 -6.72 -7.73 0.41
N ILE A 109 -5.48 -7.48 0.82
CA ILE A 109 -4.81 -6.18 0.71
C ILE A 109 -3.63 -6.40 -0.23
N GLU A 110 -3.61 -5.68 -1.35
CA GLU A 110 -2.58 -5.81 -2.36
C GLU A 110 -1.97 -4.45 -2.66
N ASN A 111 -0.65 -4.36 -2.49
CA ASN A 111 0.13 -3.17 -2.77
C ASN A 111 1.04 -3.46 -3.95
N ASN A 112 0.94 -2.65 -5.01
CA ASN A 112 1.80 -2.71 -6.18
C ASN A 112 2.55 -1.38 -6.31
N VAL A 113 3.85 -1.41 -6.05
CA VAL A 113 4.71 -0.24 -5.95
C VAL A 113 5.69 -0.23 -7.11
N SER A 114 5.80 0.91 -7.79
CA SER A 114 6.81 1.15 -8.84
C SER A 114 7.69 2.33 -8.45
N VAL A 115 9.00 2.09 -8.36
CA VAL A 115 9.98 3.10 -7.99
C VAL A 115 10.95 3.29 -9.15
N ARG A 116 11.07 4.54 -9.62
CA ARG A 116 12.09 4.91 -10.60
C ARG A 116 13.45 4.99 -9.91
N ILE A 117 14.40 4.18 -10.35
CA ILE A 117 15.75 4.13 -9.80
C ILE A 117 16.56 5.28 -10.42
N PRO A 118 17.15 6.19 -9.61
CA PRO A 118 17.94 7.29 -10.16
C PRO A 118 19.07 6.81 -11.07
N GLN A 119 19.33 7.53 -12.17
CA GLN A 119 20.43 7.20 -13.07
C GLN A 119 21.77 7.12 -12.32
N GLY A 120 22.60 6.14 -12.68
CA GLY A 120 23.88 5.89 -12.03
C GLY A 120 23.78 5.13 -10.69
N TYR A 121 22.61 4.59 -10.34
CA TYR A 121 22.42 3.74 -9.16
C TYR A 121 22.06 2.31 -9.52
N THR A 122 22.36 1.36 -8.63
CA THR A 122 21.86 -0.01 -8.59
C THR A 122 21.11 -0.25 -7.27
N VAL A 123 20.35 -1.33 -7.21
CA VAL A 123 19.58 -1.71 -6.01
C VAL A 123 20.19 -2.96 -5.38
N GLU A 124 20.47 -2.90 -4.07
CA GLU A 124 20.91 -4.04 -3.26
C GLU A 124 19.88 -4.34 -2.15
N GLY A 125 19.81 -5.59 -1.71
CA GLY A 125 18.90 -6.03 -0.62
C GLY A 125 17.52 -6.49 -1.07
N LEU A 126 17.33 -6.83 -2.36
CA LEU A 126 16.03 -7.25 -2.89
C LEU A 126 15.59 -8.63 -2.44
N GLN A 127 16.53 -9.51 -2.10
CA GLN A 127 16.23 -10.90 -1.74
C GLN A 127 15.26 -11.00 -0.56
N ASP A 128 15.41 -10.11 0.43
CA ASP A 128 14.59 -10.12 1.65
C ASP A 128 13.15 -9.67 1.41
N LEU A 129 12.87 -9.04 0.27
CA LEU A 129 11.52 -8.63 -0.14
C LEU A 129 10.71 -9.77 -0.78
N ASN A 130 11.32 -10.92 -1.07
CA ASN A 130 10.62 -12.06 -1.65
C ASN A 130 10.17 -13.01 -0.54
N MET A 131 8.87 -13.11 -0.33
CA MET A 131 8.26 -13.96 0.71
C MET A 131 7.10 -14.74 0.11
N ASN A 132 6.91 -15.98 0.56
CA ASN A 132 5.79 -16.81 0.16
C ASN A 132 5.31 -17.63 1.34
N ILE A 133 4.40 -17.05 2.13
CA ILE A 133 3.71 -17.74 3.21
C ILE A 133 2.26 -17.91 2.79
N ASP A 134 1.81 -19.16 2.76
CA ASP A 134 0.43 -19.50 2.49
C ASP A 134 -0.01 -20.67 3.38
N ASN A 135 -1.10 -20.49 4.11
CA ASN A 135 -1.69 -21.53 4.97
C ASN A 135 -3.22 -21.44 4.97
N GLU A 136 -3.88 -22.27 5.77
CA GLU A 136 -5.35 -22.37 5.77
C GLU A 136 -6.05 -21.08 6.23
N SER A 137 -5.42 -20.27 7.09
CA SER A 137 -6.02 -19.07 7.68
C SER A 137 -5.69 -17.80 6.89
N GLY A 138 -4.52 -17.74 6.24
CA GLY A 138 -4.08 -16.56 5.53
C GLY A 138 -2.79 -16.72 4.75
N SER A 139 -2.35 -15.60 4.17
CA SER A 139 -1.17 -15.55 3.31
C SER A 139 -0.46 -14.21 3.44
N PHE A 140 0.86 -14.23 3.30
CA PHE A 140 1.67 -13.06 2.99
C PHE A 140 2.64 -13.43 1.87
N ILE A 141 2.42 -12.85 0.69
CA ILE A 141 3.16 -13.15 -0.53
C ILE A 141 3.72 -11.83 -1.05
N SER A 142 5.03 -11.78 -1.29
CA SER A 142 5.68 -10.59 -1.82
C SER A 142 6.76 -10.94 -2.83
N SER A 143 6.98 -10.03 -3.77
CA SER A 143 8.06 -10.13 -4.76
C SER A 143 8.64 -8.77 -5.07
N ALA A 144 9.93 -8.74 -5.41
CA ALA A 144 10.60 -7.54 -5.87
C ALA A 144 11.57 -7.85 -7.02
N LYS A 145 11.55 -7.01 -8.06
CA LYS A 145 12.46 -7.13 -9.20
C LYS A 145 12.80 -5.78 -9.82
N VAL A 146 14.01 -5.67 -10.35
CA VAL A 146 14.38 -4.55 -11.21
C VAL A 146 14.02 -4.90 -12.64
N VAL A 147 13.28 -4.01 -13.31
CA VAL A 147 12.97 -4.07 -14.73
C VAL A 147 13.78 -2.97 -15.42
N PRO A 148 14.58 -3.31 -16.44
CA PRO A 148 15.30 -2.33 -17.23
C PRO A 148 14.33 -1.33 -17.87
N ARG A 149 14.79 -0.10 -18.06
CA ARG A 149 14.06 0.91 -18.82
C ARG A 149 13.70 0.46 -20.24
N ASP A 150 12.54 0.89 -20.71
CA ASP A 150 12.04 0.58 -22.06
C ASP A 150 12.63 1.50 -23.14
N SER A 151 13.22 2.64 -22.76
CA SER A 151 13.72 3.65 -23.69
C SER A 151 14.95 4.39 -23.17
N VAL A 152 15.77 4.88 -24.11
CA VAL A 152 16.95 5.71 -23.79
C VAL A 152 16.47 7.03 -23.17
N GLY A 153 16.94 7.32 -21.95
CA GLY A 153 16.55 8.51 -21.19
C GLY A 153 15.61 8.24 -20.01
N ASP A 154 14.95 7.08 -19.96
CA ASP A 154 14.17 6.66 -18.79
C ASP A 154 15.08 6.01 -17.72
N ASN A 155 14.49 5.73 -16.56
CA ASN A 155 15.11 5.08 -15.41
C ASN A 155 14.71 3.60 -15.36
N ASP A 156 15.63 2.75 -14.87
CA ASP A 156 15.25 1.40 -14.48
C ASP A 156 14.20 1.48 -13.37
N LYS A 157 13.29 0.50 -13.31
CA LYS A 157 12.18 0.49 -12.36
C LYS A 157 12.36 -0.66 -11.37
N LEU A 158 12.28 -0.36 -10.09
CA LEU A 158 12.04 -1.38 -9.07
C LEU A 158 10.53 -1.59 -8.95
N LEU A 159 10.09 -2.81 -9.23
CA LEU A 159 8.70 -3.23 -9.05
C LEU A 159 8.60 -4.10 -7.81
N ILE A 160 7.64 -3.80 -6.95
CA ILE A 160 7.36 -4.53 -5.71
C ILE A 160 5.89 -4.83 -5.66
N SER A 161 5.55 -6.08 -5.35
CA SER A 161 4.20 -6.51 -5.05
C SER A 161 4.17 -7.13 -3.67
N ALA A 162 3.19 -6.77 -2.85
CA ALA A 162 2.95 -7.39 -1.55
C ALA A 162 1.46 -7.61 -1.37
N LYS A 163 1.08 -8.85 -1.06
CA LYS A 163 -0.29 -9.31 -0.94
C LYS A 163 -0.49 -10.01 0.40
N LYS A 164 -1.37 -9.44 1.23
CA LYS A 164 -1.80 -10.01 2.51
C LYS A 164 -3.24 -10.48 2.39
N ILE A 165 -3.48 -11.74 2.71
CA ILE A 165 -4.80 -12.37 2.58
C ILE A 165 -5.22 -12.92 3.94
N TYR A 166 -6.39 -12.49 4.41
CA TYR A 166 -7.10 -13.17 5.49
C TYR A 166 -8.22 -13.99 4.84
N LYS A 167 -8.12 -15.31 4.89
CA LYS A 167 -9.00 -16.22 4.12
C LYS A 167 -10.34 -16.47 4.80
N LYS A 168 -10.42 -16.28 6.11
CA LYS A 168 -11.60 -16.60 6.92
C LYS A 168 -11.93 -15.45 7.87
N ASN A 169 -13.21 -15.29 8.18
CA ASN A 169 -13.67 -14.35 9.21
C ASN A 169 -13.65 -14.95 10.63
N PHE A 170 -13.59 -16.28 10.73
CA PHE A 170 -13.54 -17.02 11.98
C PHE A 170 -12.55 -18.18 11.88
N ASP A 171 -11.76 -18.38 12.94
CA ASP A 171 -10.95 -19.57 13.17
C ASP A 171 -10.91 -19.88 14.67
N LYS A 172 -10.67 -21.16 14.99
CA LYS A 172 -10.43 -21.53 16.38
C LYS A 172 -9.09 -21.00 16.89
N LYS A 173 -8.94 -20.79 18.19
CA LYS A 173 -7.70 -20.30 18.83
C LYS A 173 -6.49 -21.17 18.51
N GLU A 174 -6.69 -22.48 18.29
CA GLU A 174 -5.63 -23.42 17.92
C GLU A 174 -5.02 -23.10 16.54
N ALA A 175 -5.73 -22.38 15.67
CA ALA A 175 -5.23 -21.93 14.38
C ALA A 175 -4.37 -20.65 14.48
N TRP A 176 -4.21 -20.06 15.67
CA TRP A 176 -3.40 -18.85 15.84
C TRP A 176 -1.97 -18.94 15.28
N PRO A 177 -1.25 -20.08 15.36
CA PRO A 177 0.05 -20.22 14.71
C PRO A 177 0.03 -19.91 13.21
N ASN A 178 -1.08 -20.18 12.52
CA ASN A 178 -1.25 -19.82 11.11
C ASN A 178 -1.24 -18.29 10.91
N TYR A 179 -1.86 -17.54 11.82
CA TYR A 179 -1.87 -16.07 11.76
C TYR A 179 -0.50 -15.49 12.08
N VAL A 180 0.15 -15.99 13.14
CA VAL A 180 1.53 -15.60 13.46
C VAL A 180 2.45 -15.81 12.26
N ALA A 181 2.30 -16.95 11.57
CA ALA A 181 3.15 -17.32 10.43
C ALA A 181 3.12 -16.33 9.27
N PHE A 182 2.02 -15.58 9.04
CA PHE A 182 1.98 -14.56 7.98
C PHE A 182 2.00 -13.11 8.51
N LEU A 183 1.59 -12.87 9.75
CA LEU A 183 1.63 -11.54 10.36
C LEU A 183 3.06 -11.11 10.72
N GLU A 184 3.88 -12.01 11.28
CA GLU A 184 5.28 -11.70 11.61
C GLU A 184 6.12 -11.40 10.37
N PRO A 185 6.05 -12.18 9.27
CA PRO A 185 6.72 -11.81 8.01
C PRO A 185 6.21 -10.51 7.41
N ALA A 186 4.89 -10.23 7.46
CA ALA A 186 4.36 -8.95 7.01
C ALA A 186 4.93 -7.78 7.83
N TYR A 187 4.96 -7.91 9.16
CA TYR A 187 5.59 -6.92 10.02
C TYR A 187 7.08 -6.76 9.73
N LYS A 188 7.84 -7.86 9.63
CA LYS A 188 9.25 -7.83 9.23
C LYS A 188 9.44 -7.12 7.89
N PHE A 189 8.61 -7.42 6.89
CA PHE A 189 8.65 -6.77 5.58
C PHE A 189 8.50 -5.26 5.71
N SER A 190 7.56 -4.78 6.54
CA SER A 190 7.33 -3.34 6.72
C SER A 190 8.55 -2.58 7.27
N GLN A 191 9.49 -3.29 7.90
CA GLN A 191 10.74 -2.74 8.43
C GLN A 191 11.92 -2.83 7.47
N LEU A 192 11.75 -3.51 6.33
CA LEU A 192 12.84 -3.72 5.37
C LEU A 192 13.25 -2.42 4.69
N LYS A 193 14.56 -2.34 4.46
CA LYS A 193 15.22 -1.25 3.74
C LYS A 193 16.03 -1.85 2.61
N ILE A 194 16.16 -1.11 1.53
CA ILE A 194 17.06 -1.43 0.43
C ILE A 194 18.09 -0.32 0.27
N VAL A 195 19.19 -0.64 -0.39
CA VAL A 195 20.25 0.32 -0.67
C VAL A 195 20.23 0.66 -2.16
N LEU A 196 20.08 1.95 -2.45
CA LEU A 196 20.42 2.49 -3.76
C LEU A 196 21.92 2.82 -3.75
N LYS A 197 22.71 1.95 -4.36
CA LYS A 197 24.16 2.06 -4.41
C LYS A 197 24.59 2.82 -5.65
N LYS A 198 25.48 3.80 -5.49
CA LYS A 198 26.05 4.53 -6.63
C LYS A 198 26.98 3.60 -7.40
N LYS A 199 26.80 3.52 -8.72
CA LYS A 199 27.70 2.82 -9.65
C LYS A 199 29.09 3.45 -9.64
#